data_AF-A0ABD0QCU6-F1
#
_entry.id   AF-A0ABD0QCU6-F1
#
_cell.length_a   1.000
_cell.length_b   1.000
_cell.length_c   1.000
_cell.angle_alpha   90.00
_cell.angle_beta   90.00
_cell.angle_gamma   90.00
#
_symmetry.space_group_name_H-M   'P 1'
#
loop_
_entity.id
_entity.type
_entity.pdbx_description
1 polymer ?
#
loop_
_entity_poly.entity_id
_entity_poly.type
_entity_poly.pdbx_seq_one_letter_code
_entity_poly.pdbx_strand_id
1 'polypeptide(L)' 'SDSKITITWTGPSTEVSGYRVSVGEVGPDGLVERENPFPVTQNAYAEITHLQPGTLYRFFIFALKSGEESEPLVGEQAT' A
#
# COMPACT_ATOMS: atom_id res chain seq x y z
N SER A 1 -9.29 3.62 19.30
CA SER A 1 -8.81 2.27 19.00
C SER A 1 -8.15 2.33 17.67
N ASP A 2 -6.87 1.95 17.60
CA ASP A 2 -6.11 1.97 16.36
C ASP A 2 -6.13 0.56 15.79
N SER A 3 -6.63 0.40 14.57
CA SER A 3 -6.52 -0.87 13.83
C SER A 3 -5.20 -0.92 13.08
N LYS A 4 -4.75 -2.14 12.75
CA LYS A 4 -3.57 -2.37 11.91
C LYS A 4 -3.84 -3.41 10.84
N ILE A 5 -3.20 -3.24 9.70
CA ILE A 5 -3.23 -4.19 8.59
C ILE A 5 -1.79 -4.50 8.20
N THR A 6 -1.46 -5.79 8.11
CA THR A 6 -0.21 -6.25 7.52
C THR A 6 -0.49 -6.73 6.11
N ILE A 7 0.18 -6.12 5.14
CA ILE A 7 0.11 -6.55 3.74
C ILE A 7 1.39 -7.27 3.37
N THR A 8 1.24 -8.29 2.52
CA THR A 8 2.33 -9.02 1.88
C THR A 8 2.03 -9.11 0.40
N TRP A 9 3.08 -9.14 -0.43
CA TRP A 9 2.91 -9.25 -1.88
C TRP A 9 4.02 -10.08 -2.51
N THR A 10 3.80 -10.47 -3.76
CA THR A 10 4.84 -11.11 -4.58
C THR A 10 5.43 -10.06 -5.52
N GLY A 11 6.73 -9.83 -5.41
CA GLY A 11 7.47 -8.93 -6.29
C GLY A 11 7.58 -9.46 -7.72
N PRO A 12 7.98 -8.60 -8.68
CA PRO A 12 8.27 -9.03 -10.04
C PRO A 12 9.46 -9.99 -10.08
N SER A 13 9.61 -10.75 -11.17
CA SER A 13 10.74 -11.68 -11.37
C SER A 13 12.10 -10.98 -11.55
N THR A 14 12.09 -9.68 -11.83
CA THR A 14 13.30 -8.87 -11.96
C THR A 14 13.71 -8.27 -10.63
N GLU A 15 15.00 -8.08 -10.41
CA GLU A 15 15.51 -7.36 -9.26
C GLU A 15 15.00 -5.90 -9.25
N VAL A 16 14.54 -5.47 -8.08
CA VAL A 16 13.99 -4.14 -7.79
C VAL A 16 14.80 -3.51 -6.66
N SER A 17 14.96 -2.19 -6.68
CA SER A 17 15.63 -1.44 -5.60
C SER A 17 14.78 -1.30 -4.34
N GLY A 18 13.46 -1.56 -4.45
CA GLY A 18 12.54 -1.57 -3.33
C GLY A 18 11.09 -1.44 -3.78
N TYR A 19 10.22 -1.12 -2.83
CA TYR A 19 8.80 -0.91 -3.02
C TYR A 19 8.37 0.39 -2.36
N ARG A 20 7.58 1.18 -3.08
CA ARG A 20 6.82 2.30 -2.50
C ARG A 20 5.42 1.80 -2.19
N VAL A 21 4.94 2.08 -0.99
CA VAL A 21 3.56 1.78 -0.58
C VAL A 21 2.84 3.09 -0.32
N SER A 22 1.62 3.23 -0.83
CA SER A 22 0.65 4.24 -0.38
C SER A 22 -0.65 3.59 0.04
N VAL A 23 -1.36 4.22 0.98
CA VAL A 23 -2.69 3.80 1.40
C VAL A 23 -3.63 5.00 1.38
N GLY A 24 -4.90 4.78 1.05
CA GLY A 24 -5.91 5.79 1.26
C GLY A 24 -7.26 5.19 1.65
N GLU A 25 -8.07 6.01 2.32
CA GLU A 25 -9.44 5.67 2.69
C GLU A 25 -10.32 5.68 1.43
N VAL A 26 -11.17 4.67 1.31
CA VAL A 26 -12.13 4.55 0.23
C VAL A 26 -13.45 5.16 0.70
N GLY A 27 -13.84 6.25 0.05
CA GLY A 27 -15.08 6.96 0.33
C GLY A 27 -16.33 6.19 -0.14
N PRO A 28 -17.53 6.68 0.22
CA PRO A 28 -18.80 6.05 -0.19
C PRO A 28 -19.02 6.00 -1.71
N ASP A 29 -18.33 6.85 -2.46
CA ASP A 29 -18.32 6.90 -3.92
C ASP A 29 -17.32 5.92 -4.57
N GLY A 30 -16.57 5.16 -3.75
CA GLY A 30 -15.54 4.22 -4.19
C GLY A 30 -14.21 4.88 -4.59
N LEU A 31 -14.10 6.20 -4.43
CA LEU A 31 -12.88 6.94 -4.70
C LEU A 31 -11.96 6.90 -3.49
N VAL A 32 -10.65 6.98 -3.75
CA VAL A 32 -9.66 7.14 -2.69
C VAL A 32 -9.58 8.61 -2.34
N GLU A 33 -9.88 8.97 -1.10
CA GLU A 33 -9.93 10.37 -0.66
C GLU A 33 -8.54 11.02 -0.69
N ARG A 34 -7.55 10.33 -0.10
CA ARG A 34 -6.16 10.77 -0.06
C ARG A 34 -5.22 9.59 0.08
N GLU A 35 -4.22 9.54 -0.78
CA GLU A 35 -3.11 8.60 -0.65
C GLU A 35 -2.02 9.14 0.28
N ASN A 36 -1.68 8.36 1.30
CA ASN A 36 -0.60 8.62 2.23
C ASN A 36 0.57 7.68 1.90
N PRO A 37 1.74 8.20 1.49
CA PRO A 37 2.90 7.37 1.19
C PRO A 37 3.59 6.91 2.48
N PHE A 38 4.14 5.70 2.43
CA PHE A 38 5.00 5.12 3.45
C PHE A 38 6.48 5.21 3.04
N PRO A 39 7.42 5.08 3.99
CA PRO A 39 8.82 4.90 3.68
C PRO A 39 9.04 3.73 2.71
N VAL A 40 9.96 3.92 1.76
CA VAL A 40 10.34 2.85 0.83
C VAL A 40 10.92 1.67 1.61
N THR A 41 10.47 0.47 1.27
CA THR A 41 10.91 -0.78 1.88
C THR A 41 11.55 -1.69 0.83
N GLN A 42 12.60 -2.42 1.21
CA GLN A 42 13.16 -3.47 0.35
C GLN A 42 12.40 -4.79 0.49
N ASN A 43 11.59 -4.93 1.55
CA ASN A 43 10.86 -6.15 1.83
C ASN A 43 9.50 -6.14 1.13
N ALA A 44 9.04 -7.32 0.73
CA ALA A 44 7.71 -7.52 0.13
C ALA A 44 6.58 -7.62 1.17
N TYR A 45 6.67 -6.80 2.23
CA TYR A 45 5.63 -6.65 3.25
C TYR A 45 5.66 -5.25 3.87
N ALA A 46 4.53 -4.81 4.41
CA ALA A 46 4.43 -3.59 5.21
C ALA A 46 3.40 -3.76 6.33
N GLU A 47 3.66 -3.15 7.48
CA GLU A 47 2.68 -2.99 8.56
C GLU A 47 2.14 -1.57 8.55
N ILE A 48 0.84 -1.44 8.38
CA ILE A 48 0.11 -0.18 8.37
C ILE A 48 -0.64 -0.08 9.69
N THR A 49 -0.31 0.92 10.48
CA THR A 49 -0.87 1.17 11.81
C THR A 49 -1.71 2.45 11.82
N HIS A 50 -2.37 2.71 12.96
CA HIS A 50 -3.20 3.91 13.16
C HIS A 50 -4.35 4.06 12.16
N LEU A 51 -4.93 2.93 11.73
CA LEU A 51 -6.08 2.92 10.85
C LEU A 51 -7.37 3.09 11.64
N GLN A 52 -8.36 3.74 11.03
CA GLN A 52 -9.70 3.87 11.59
C GLN A 52 -10.42 2.52 11.50
N PRO A 53 -11.03 2.00 12.58
CA PRO A 53 -11.80 0.76 12.54
C PRO A 53 -13.07 0.86 11.68
N GLY A 54 -13.41 -0.20 10.94
CA GLY A 54 -14.60 -0.22 10.06
C GLY A 54 -14.46 0.60 8.78
N THR A 55 -13.25 1.06 8.45
CA THR A 55 -12.96 1.87 7.26
C THR A 55 -12.30 1.00 6.19
N LEU A 56 -12.77 1.12 4.95
CA LEU A 56 -12.18 0.45 3.80
C LEU A 56 -10.95 1.23 3.34
N TYR A 57 -9.80 0.55 3.25
CA TYR A 57 -8.57 1.13 2.75
C TYR A 57 -8.17 0.49 1.43
N ARG A 58 -7.66 1.30 0.49
CA ARG A 58 -7.01 0.85 -0.74
C ARG A 58 -5.50 1.06 -0.60
N PHE A 59 -4.75 -0.02 -0.83
CA PHE A 59 -3.31 -0.09 -0.79
C PHE A 59 -2.76 -0.12 -2.20
N PHE A 60 -1.72 0.65 -2.44
CA PHE A 60 -1.03 0.73 -3.72
C PHE A 60 0.44 0.41 -3.49
N ILE A 61 0.94 -0.60 -4.19
CA ILE A 61 2.31 -1.09 -4.06
C ILE A 61 2.99 -0.95 -5.40
N PHE A 62 4.05 -0.15 -5.44
CA PHE A 62 4.82 0.14 -6.65
C PHE A 62 6.19 -0.51 -6.51
N ALA A 63 6.61 -1.31 -7.49
CA ALA A 63 7.97 -1.77 -7.57
C ALA A 63 8.86 -0.65 -8.10
N LEU A 64 10.01 -0.44 -7.45
CA LEU A 64 10.97 0.59 -7.82
C LEU A 64 12.18 -0.06 -8.48
N LYS A 65 12.59 0.43 -9.64
CA LYS A 65 13.81 -0.04 -10.31
C LYS A 65 14.50 1.11 -11.00
N SER A 66 15.76 1.38 -10.63
CA SER A 66 16.59 2.41 -11.27
C SER A 66 15.94 3.80 -11.36
N GLY A 67 15.07 4.15 -10.40
CA GLY A 67 14.34 5.41 -10.37
C GLY A 67 12.98 5.40 -11.09
N GLU A 68 12.59 4.29 -11.70
CA GLU A 68 11.27 4.10 -12.31
C GLU A 68 10.32 3.35 -11.36
N GLU A 69 9.04 3.71 -11.39
CA GLU A 69 7.95 3.01 -10.69
C GLU A 69 7.18 2.11 -11.67
N SER A 70 6.78 0.92 -11.23
CA SER A 70 5.87 0.06 -11.98
C SER A 70 4.43 0.58 -11.94
N GLU A 71 3.54 -0.07 -12.70
CA GLU A 71 2.11 -0.01 -12.38
C GLU A 71 1.85 -0.54 -10.95
N PRO A 72 0.89 0.04 -10.22
CA PRO A 72 0.63 -0.39 -8.86
C PRO A 72 -0.05 -1.76 -8.82
N LEU A 73 0.42 -2.60 -7.90
CA LEU A 73 -0.41 -3.66 -7.36
C LEU A 73 -1.40 -3.04 -6.36
N VAL A 74 -2.69 -3.20 -6.64
CA VAL A 74 -3.77 -2.63 -5.84
C VAL A 74 -4.43 -3.72 -5.00
N GLY A 75 -4.62 -3.44 -3.72
CA GLY A 75 -5.39 -4.28 -2.80
C GLY A 75 -6.35 -3.44 -1.97
N GLU A 76 -7.44 -4.04 -1.52
CA GLU A 76 -8.39 -3.37 -0.62
C GLU A 76 -8.61 -4.23 0.63
N GLN A 77 -8.71 -3.58 1.78
CA GLN A 77 -9.02 -4.27 3.03
C GLN A 77 -9.68 -3.30 4.01
N ALA A 78 -10.76 -3.77 4.65
CA ALA A 78 -11.39 -3.08 5.76
C ALA A 78 -10.77 -3.51 7.11
N THR A 79 -10.76 -2.59 8.07
CA THR A 79 -10.25 -2.76 9.43
C THR A 79 -11.26 -3.29 10.43
#